data_AF-A0A6A8MYA4-F1
#
_entry.id   AF-A0A6A8MYA4-F1
#
_cell.length_a   1.000
_cell.length_b   1.000
_cell.length_c   1.000
_cell.angle_alpha   90.00
_cell.angle_beta   90.00
_cell.angle_gamma   90.00
#
_symmetry.space_group_name_H-M   'P 1'
#
loop_
_entity.id
_entity.type
_entity.pdbx_description
1 polymer ?
#
loop_
_entity_poly.entity_id
_entity_poly.type
_entity_poly.pdbx_seq_one_letter_code
_entity_poly.pdbx_strand_id
1 'polypeptide(L)'
;MPPTKHSQTNEVALDFARDWVEFPDPVDPAELWKCDLTWLTSSWQCIYGAGCKGIFEERPFDGCCSQGAHFTGKEDEKRVRDWAARLTPETWQFFAEGQPAKSKGKLDITEKDDEGDKKTRVVEDGCIFLNRPGFAGGEGCSFHHLAIREGVHFVETKPDVCWQLPLRQSYEELDRGDGNKISVNVIGEFDRRGWGEGGEELDWYCSGNPDAHIASEPLYITNKTELIAMMNEKAYEVLADICDQRMAAQSALKSRNLPLFIVHPATLEADRLKK
;
A
#
# COMPACT_ATOMS: atom_id res chain seq x y z
N MET A 1 -2.83 9.27 31.97
CA MET A 1 -3.80 8.87 30.94
C MET A 1 -3.74 7.36 30.82
N PRO A 2 -4.87 6.65 30.69
CA PRO A 2 -4.82 5.24 30.32
C PRO A 2 -4.06 5.11 28.99
N PRO A 3 -3.28 4.04 28.78
CA PRO A 3 -2.69 3.78 27.49
C PRO A 3 -3.79 3.81 26.43
N THR A 4 -3.63 4.65 25.41
CA THR A 4 -4.49 4.57 24.22
C THR A 4 -4.24 3.21 23.56
N LYS A 5 -5.24 2.70 22.82
CA LYS A 5 -5.17 1.44 22.05
C LYS A 5 -3.85 1.32 21.26
N HIS A 6 -3.32 2.45 20.78
CA HIS A 6 -2.06 2.57 20.03
C HIS A 6 -0.79 2.19 20.80
N SER A 7 -0.75 2.29 22.13
CA SER A 7 0.48 1.97 22.88
C SER A 7 0.85 0.48 22.89
N GLN A 8 -0.04 -0.41 22.42
CA GLN A 8 0.21 -1.84 22.35
C GLN A 8 0.76 -2.32 20.99
N THR A 9 0.86 -1.43 20.00
CA THR A 9 1.10 -1.84 18.62
C THR A 9 2.52 -1.57 18.14
N ASN A 10 3.40 -0.95 18.94
CA ASN A 10 4.73 -0.45 18.53
C ASN A 10 4.71 0.56 17.37
N GLU A 11 3.54 1.00 16.90
CA GLU A 11 3.46 2.01 15.85
C GLU A 11 3.97 3.37 16.33
N VAL A 12 4.67 4.07 15.45
CA VAL A 12 5.12 5.42 15.70
C VAL A 12 3.97 6.43 15.60
N ALA A 13 4.13 7.59 16.22
CA ALA A 13 3.13 8.66 16.11
C ALA A 13 2.93 9.09 14.65
N LEU A 14 1.71 9.48 14.28
CA LEU A 14 1.36 9.89 12.91
C LEU A 14 1.90 11.27 12.54
N ASP A 15 2.14 12.13 13.54
CA ASP A 15 2.56 13.51 13.37
C ASP A 15 4.06 13.64 13.71
N PHE A 16 4.87 13.66 12.66
CA PHE A 16 6.30 13.95 12.71
C PHE A 16 6.68 14.81 11.50
N ALA A 17 7.83 15.48 11.59
CA ALA A 17 8.35 16.25 10.45
C ALA A 17 8.52 15.34 9.24
N ARG A 18 8.29 15.86 8.04
CA ARG A 18 8.50 15.13 6.78
C ARG A 18 9.30 16.00 5.81
N ASP A 19 10.24 15.39 5.11
CA ASP A 19 10.85 15.97 3.92
C ASP A 19 10.03 15.62 2.68
N TRP A 20 9.63 16.65 1.93
CA TRP A 20 8.91 16.52 0.67
C TRP A 20 9.76 17.10 -0.46
N VAL A 21 9.62 16.52 -1.66
CA VAL A 21 10.14 17.11 -2.89
C VAL A 21 9.01 17.41 -3.85
N GLU A 22 9.12 18.52 -4.56
CA GLU A 22 8.21 18.88 -5.65
C GLU A 22 8.98 19.05 -6.95
N PHE A 23 8.46 18.47 -8.04
CA PHE A 23 9.03 18.61 -9.38
C PHE A 23 7.95 18.48 -10.46
N PRO A 24 8.11 19.10 -11.63
CA PRO A 24 7.13 18.99 -12.72
C PRO A 24 7.12 17.58 -13.32
N ASP A 25 5.94 17.12 -13.77
CA ASP A 25 5.87 15.86 -14.52
C ASP A 25 6.61 16.02 -15.86
N PRO A 26 7.61 15.16 -16.16
CA PRO A 26 8.33 15.20 -17.43
C PRO A 26 7.47 14.89 -18.67
N VAL A 27 6.28 14.34 -18.50
CA VAL A 27 5.32 13.98 -19.54
C VAL A 27 4.19 15.01 -19.67
N ASP A 28 3.76 15.62 -18.56
CA ASP A 28 2.74 16.68 -18.55
C ASP A 28 3.16 17.90 -17.71
N PRO A 29 3.62 19.00 -18.35
CA PRO A 29 4.07 20.18 -17.61
C PRO A 29 2.94 20.94 -16.86
N ALA A 30 1.67 20.56 -17.05
CA ALA A 30 0.55 21.10 -16.28
C ALA A 30 0.38 20.40 -14.91
N GLU A 31 1.14 19.33 -14.66
CA GLU A 31 1.10 18.55 -13.43
C GLU A 31 2.42 18.68 -12.64
N LEU A 32 2.31 18.62 -11.32
CA LEU A 32 3.44 18.48 -10.41
C LEU A 32 3.37 17.15 -9.68
N TRP A 33 4.53 16.59 -9.38
CA TRP A 33 4.71 15.54 -8.40
C TRP A 33 5.16 16.13 -7.08
N LYS A 34 4.52 15.72 -5.99
CA LYS A 34 4.90 16.01 -4.61
C LYS A 34 5.12 14.68 -3.88
N CYS A 35 6.35 14.37 -3.53
CA CYS A 35 6.73 13.04 -3.05
C CYS A 35 7.35 13.09 -1.64
N ASP A 36 6.90 12.22 -0.75
CA ASP A 36 7.40 12.11 0.62
C ASP A 36 8.74 11.37 0.65
N LEU A 37 9.84 12.11 0.73
CA LEU A 37 11.18 11.54 0.80
C LEU A 37 11.42 10.80 2.11
N THR A 38 10.75 11.17 3.21
CA THR A 38 10.87 10.49 4.50
C THR A 38 10.37 9.06 4.40
N TRP A 39 9.24 8.88 3.72
CA TRP A 39 8.60 7.59 3.49
C TRP A 39 9.32 6.78 2.42
N LEU A 40 9.58 7.38 1.27
CA LEU A 40 10.17 6.69 0.11
C LEU A 40 11.62 6.22 0.36
N THR A 41 12.34 6.86 1.29
CA THR A 41 13.67 6.41 1.72
C THR A 41 13.67 5.59 3.01
N SER A 42 12.49 5.17 3.48
CA SER A 42 12.37 4.25 4.62
C SER A 42 12.78 2.83 4.25
N SER A 43 13.07 2.00 5.27
CA SER A 43 13.33 0.57 5.12
C SER A 43 12.05 -0.27 5.19
N TRP A 44 10.89 0.32 4.89
CA TRP A 44 9.64 -0.44 4.89
C TRP A 44 9.69 -1.53 3.81
N GLN A 45 9.19 -2.72 4.13
CA GLN A 45 8.82 -3.74 3.16
C GLN A 45 7.53 -4.44 3.58
N CYS A 46 6.82 -5.02 2.61
CA CYS A 46 5.73 -5.94 2.92
C CYS A 46 6.30 -7.16 3.65
N ILE A 47 5.69 -7.48 4.80
CA ILE A 47 6.03 -8.65 5.62
C ILE A 47 4.88 -9.66 5.67
N TYR A 48 3.94 -9.60 4.72
CA TYR A 48 2.84 -10.58 4.64
C TYR A 48 3.41 -12.00 4.47
N GLY A 49 2.92 -12.95 5.29
CA GLY A 49 3.49 -14.30 5.39
C GLY A 49 4.82 -14.39 6.15
N ALA A 50 5.37 -13.26 6.60
CA ALA A 50 6.63 -13.14 7.35
C ALA A 50 6.46 -12.32 8.64
N GLY A 51 5.32 -12.51 9.33
CA GLY A 51 5.03 -11.84 10.61
C GLY A 51 4.07 -10.66 10.54
N CYS A 52 3.53 -10.31 9.35
CA CYS A 52 2.42 -9.37 9.23
C CYS A 52 1.22 -9.82 10.07
N LYS A 53 0.67 -8.89 10.84
CA LYS A 53 -0.54 -9.12 11.64
C LYS A 53 -1.76 -8.65 10.87
N GLY A 54 -2.91 -9.19 11.23
CA GLY A 54 -4.19 -8.62 10.85
C GLY A 54 -4.34 -7.19 11.37
N ILE A 55 -5.05 -6.36 10.62
CA ILE A 55 -5.40 -5.01 11.06
C ILE A 55 -6.39 -4.98 12.23
N PHE A 56 -6.99 -6.13 12.57
CA PHE A 56 -7.86 -6.32 13.72
C PHE A 56 -7.37 -7.49 14.60
N GLU A 57 -7.45 -7.32 15.93
CA GLU A 57 -6.93 -8.29 16.90
C GLU A 57 -7.61 -9.66 16.79
N GLU A 58 -8.92 -9.67 16.53
CA GLU A 58 -9.70 -10.90 16.39
C GLU A 58 -9.42 -11.66 15.08
N ARG A 59 -8.71 -11.03 14.13
CA ARG A 59 -8.36 -11.58 12.81
C ARG A 59 -6.87 -11.47 12.52
N PRO A 60 -5.99 -12.09 13.34
CA PRO A 60 -4.56 -11.78 13.37
C PRO A 60 -3.77 -12.23 12.13
N PHE A 61 -4.38 -12.95 11.18
CA PHE A 61 -3.72 -13.50 10.00
C PHE A 61 -4.19 -12.87 8.67
N ASP A 62 -5.12 -11.92 8.73
CA ASP A 62 -5.75 -11.36 7.53
C ASP A 62 -4.88 -10.31 6.82
N GLY A 63 -3.86 -9.78 7.49
CA GLY A 63 -3.16 -8.58 7.02
C GLY A 63 -4.14 -7.43 6.80
N CYS A 64 -3.98 -6.71 5.69
CA CYS A 64 -4.89 -5.64 5.26
C CYS A 64 -6.16 -6.15 4.54
N CYS A 65 -6.38 -7.47 4.40
CA CYS A 65 -7.44 -8.04 3.57
C CYS A 65 -8.78 -8.26 4.30
N SER A 66 -8.98 -7.72 5.51
CA SER A 66 -10.16 -7.97 6.33
C SER A 66 -11.45 -7.31 5.83
N GLN A 67 -11.36 -6.20 5.10
CA GLN A 67 -12.54 -5.40 4.74
C GLN A 67 -12.95 -5.53 3.27
N GLY A 68 -12.28 -6.36 2.47
CA GLY A 68 -12.39 -6.25 1.01
C GLY A 68 -11.67 -5.01 0.46
N ALA A 69 -11.81 -4.74 -0.83
CA ALA A 69 -11.05 -3.73 -1.54
C ALA A 69 -11.94 -2.94 -2.48
N HIS A 70 -12.03 -1.62 -2.29
CA HIS A 70 -12.79 -0.74 -3.17
C HIS A 70 -12.12 -0.67 -4.54
N PHE A 71 -12.94 -0.70 -5.59
CA PHE A 71 -12.45 -0.51 -6.93
C PHE A 71 -12.34 0.98 -7.23
N THR A 72 -11.23 1.41 -7.84
CA THR A 72 -11.04 2.80 -8.29
C THR A 72 -11.93 3.16 -9.47
N GLY A 73 -12.46 2.15 -10.17
CA GLY A 73 -13.39 2.34 -11.27
C GLY A 73 -13.75 1.03 -11.98
N LYS A 74 -14.47 1.17 -13.10
CA LYS A 74 -14.94 0.03 -13.90
C LYS A 74 -13.80 -0.77 -14.52
N GLU A 75 -12.70 -0.12 -14.88
CA GLU A 75 -11.53 -0.77 -15.47
C GLU A 75 -10.78 -1.63 -14.44
N ASP A 76 -10.63 -1.15 -13.20
CA ASP A 76 -10.09 -1.94 -12.08
C ASP A 76 -10.99 -3.15 -11.79
N GLU A 77 -12.30 -2.95 -11.63
CA GLU A 77 -13.26 -4.05 -11.44
C GLU A 77 -13.16 -5.09 -12.58
N LYS A 78 -13.04 -4.64 -13.83
CA LYS A 78 -12.91 -5.53 -14.99
C LYS A 78 -11.59 -6.30 -14.95
N ARG A 79 -10.45 -5.62 -14.72
CA ARG A 79 -9.12 -6.24 -14.65
C ARG A 79 -9.07 -7.31 -13.56
N VAL A 80 -9.60 -7.00 -12.37
CA VAL A 80 -9.68 -7.94 -11.25
C VAL A 80 -10.53 -9.16 -11.59
N ARG A 81 -11.67 -8.98 -12.28
CA ARG A 81 -12.49 -10.12 -12.76
C ARG A 81 -11.75 -10.99 -13.78
N ASP A 82 -11.04 -10.36 -14.72
CA ASP A 82 -10.28 -11.07 -15.75
C ASP A 82 -9.16 -11.93 -15.14
N TRP A 83 -8.50 -11.44 -14.08
CA TRP A 83 -7.53 -12.22 -13.31
C TRP A 83 -8.18 -13.28 -12.41
N ALA A 84 -9.30 -12.95 -11.75
CA ALA A 84 -10.03 -13.89 -10.90
C ALA A 84 -10.52 -15.11 -11.68
N ALA A 85 -10.83 -14.97 -12.98
CA ALA A 85 -11.22 -16.06 -13.86
C ALA A 85 -10.11 -17.13 -14.07
N ARG A 86 -8.87 -16.84 -13.67
CA ARG A 86 -7.72 -17.77 -13.75
C ARG A 86 -7.44 -18.51 -12.44
N LEU A 87 -8.15 -18.15 -11.37
CA LEU A 87 -8.09 -18.87 -10.11
C LEU A 87 -8.82 -20.21 -10.24
N THR A 88 -8.42 -21.19 -9.43
CA THR A 88 -9.03 -22.52 -9.40
C THR A 88 -9.42 -22.88 -7.95
N PRO A 89 -10.24 -23.93 -7.73
CA PRO A 89 -10.54 -24.41 -6.38
C PRO A 89 -9.30 -24.76 -5.55
N GLU A 90 -8.19 -25.10 -6.20
CA GLU A 90 -6.93 -25.42 -5.54
C GLU A 90 -6.18 -24.17 -5.06
N THR A 91 -6.42 -23.00 -5.65
CA THR A 91 -5.70 -21.75 -5.33
C THR A 91 -6.56 -20.68 -4.68
N TRP A 92 -7.87 -20.88 -4.64
CA TRP A 92 -8.84 -19.94 -4.09
C TRP A 92 -9.88 -20.67 -3.25
N GLN A 93 -9.81 -20.48 -1.93
CA GLN A 93 -10.67 -21.17 -0.97
C GLN A 93 -12.16 -20.95 -1.25
N PHE A 94 -12.54 -19.70 -1.57
CA PHE A 94 -13.93 -19.31 -1.82
C PHE A 94 -14.27 -19.34 -3.32
N PHE A 95 -13.65 -20.25 -4.07
CA PHE A 95 -13.87 -20.37 -5.52
C PHE A 95 -15.34 -20.59 -5.85
N ALA A 96 -16.05 -21.43 -5.09
CA ALA A 96 -17.46 -21.76 -5.32
C ALA A 96 -18.37 -20.53 -5.12
N GLU A 97 -18.12 -19.76 -4.06
CA GLU A 97 -18.84 -18.54 -3.70
C GLU A 97 -18.63 -17.42 -4.71
N GLY A 98 -17.47 -17.42 -5.37
CA GLY A 98 -17.13 -16.48 -6.44
C GLY A 98 -17.68 -16.85 -7.82
N GLN A 99 -18.30 -18.01 -7.98
CA GLN A 99 -18.87 -18.43 -9.27
C GLN A 99 -20.16 -17.67 -9.61
N PRO A 100 -20.44 -17.47 -10.92
CA PRO A 100 -21.66 -16.79 -11.33
C PRO A 100 -22.91 -17.61 -10.96
N ALA A 101 -23.92 -16.95 -10.38
CA ALA A 101 -25.21 -17.58 -10.09
C ALA A 101 -25.98 -18.07 -11.34
N LYS A 102 -25.61 -17.57 -12.54
CA LYS A 102 -26.20 -17.97 -13.83
C LYS A 102 -25.09 -18.48 -14.76
N SER A 103 -25.38 -19.47 -15.60
CA SER A 103 -24.41 -20.11 -16.51
C SER A 103 -23.64 -19.14 -17.45
N LYS A 104 -24.13 -17.91 -17.69
CA LYS A 104 -23.45 -16.85 -18.46
C LYS A 104 -23.27 -15.54 -17.65
N GLY A 105 -23.25 -15.64 -16.33
CA GLY A 105 -23.06 -14.51 -15.43
C GLY A 105 -21.60 -14.11 -15.29
N LYS A 106 -21.36 -12.94 -14.69
CA LYS A 106 -20.03 -12.53 -14.21
C LYS A 106 -19.73 -13.24 -12.89
N LEU A 107 -18.45 -13.46 -12.59
CA LEU A 107 -18.00 -13.93 -11.27
C LEU A 107 -18.68 -13.13 -10.15
N ASP A 108 -19.10 -13.79 -9.09
CA ASP A 108 -19.76 -13.12 -7.97
C ASP A 108 -18.70 -12.68 -6.94
N ILE A 109 -17.90 -11.68 -7.29
CA ILE A 109 -16.76 -11.22 -6.48
C ILE A 109 -16.91 -9.77 -5.99
N THR A 110 -18.04 -9.13 -6.26
CA THR A 110 -18.25 -7.70 -6.00
C THR A 110 -19.53 -7.47 -5.22
N GLU A 111 -19.45 -6.65 -4.18
CA GLU A 111 -20.58 -6.11 -3.44
C GLU A 111 -20.56 -4.59 -3.47
N LYS A 112 -21.59 -3.99 -2.87
CA LYS A 112 -21.63 -2.58 -2.58
C LYS A 112 -21.52 -2.38 -1.07
N ASP A 113 -20.79 -1.36 -0.67
CA ASP A 113 -20.83 -0.87 0.72
C ASP A 113 -22.12 -0.05 0.99
N ASP A 114 -22.17 0.54 2.18
CA ASP A 114 -23.30 1.35 2.66
C ASP A 114 -23.48 2.65 1.87
N GLU A 115 -22.43 3.14 1.20
CA GLU A 115 -22.46 4.33 0.35
C GLU A 115 -22.81 3.98 -1.11
N GLY A 116 -22.84 2.69 -1.43
CA GLY A 116 -23.18 2.16 -2.75
C GLY A 116 -21.97 1.97 -3.67
N ASP A 117 -20.77 2.22 -3.17
CA ASP A 117 -19.50 2.04 -3.87
C ASP A 117 -19.13 0.57 -3.96
N LYS A 118 -18.48 0.21 -5.07
CA LYS A 118 -18.17 -1.19 -5.36
C LYS A 118 -16.84 -1.59 -4.75
N LYS A 119 -16.85 -2.76 -4.12
CA LYS A 119 -15.67 -3.40 -3.54
C LYS A 119 -15.67 -4.90 -3.78
N THR A 120 -14.53 -5.54 -3.59
CA THR A 120 -14.49 -7.00 -3.51
C THR A 120 -15.37 -7.49 -2.37
N ARG A 121 -16.07 -8.61 -2.57
CA ARG A 121 -16.96 -9.20 -1.58
C ARG A 121 -16.24 -9.56 -0.29
N VAL A 122 -16.95 -9.43 0.83
CA VAL A 122 -16.54 -9.98 2.12
C VAL A 122 -17.28 -11.30 2.35
N VAL A 123 -16.52 -12.36 2.62
CA VAL A 123 -17.03 -13.70 2.94
C VAL A 123 -16.33 -14.14 4.22
N GLU A 124 -17.11 -14.53 5.23
CA GLU A 124 -16.60 -14.92 6.55
C GLU A 124 -15.63 -13.87 7.13
N ASP A 125 -16.08 -12.61 7.17
CA ASP A 125 -15.36 -11.47 7.77
C ASP A 125 -13.99 -11.17 7.14
N GLY A 126 -13.75 -11.56 5.89
CA GLY A 126 -12.55 -11.18 5.14
C GLY A 126 -12.83 -11.09 3.65
N CYS A 127 -11.93 -10.46 2.91
CA CYS A 127 -12.02 -10.40 1.45
C CYS A 127 -12.20 -11.81 0.87
N ILE A 128 -13.07 -11.96 -0.13
CA ILE A 128 -13.33 -13.23 -0.81
C ILE A 128 -12.06 -13.88 -1.38
N PHE A 129 -11.02 -13.09 -1.67
CA PHE A 129 -9.73 -13.56 -2.18
C PHE A 129 -8.70 -13.89 -1.08
N LEU A 130 -9.04 -13.75 0.20
CA LEU A 130 -8.17 -14.12 1.30
C LEU A 130 -8.34 -15.61 1.62
N ASN A 131 -7.36 -16.43 1.26
CA ASN A 131 -7.29 -17.81 1.74
C ASN A 131 -6.95 -17.80 3.24
N ARG A 132 -7.74 -18.51 4.05
CA ARG A 132 -7.61 -18.55 5.50
C ARG A 132 -6.47 -19.49 5.93
N PRO A 133 -6.01 -19.38 7.19
CA PRO A 133 -5.03 -20.30 7.74
C PRO A 133 -5.40 -21.78 7.56
N GLY A 134 -4.43 -22.59 7.15
CA GLY A 134 -4.60 -24.02 6.89
C GLY A 134 -5.16 -24.39 5.51
N PHE A 135 -5.46 -23.43 4.62
CA PHE A 135 -5.89 -23.75 3.26
C PHE A 135 -4.74 -24.37 2.43
N ALA A 136 -4.98 -25.54 1.83
CA ALA A 136 -3.95 -26.30 1.12
C ALA A 136 -3.32 -25.56 -0.08
N GLY A 137 -4.06 -24.62 -0.68
CA GLY A 137 -3.59 -23.77 -1.77
C GLY A 137 -2.67 -22.61 -1.36
N GLY A 138 -2.36 -22.49 -0.07
CA GLY A 138 -1.58 -21.40 0.50
C GLY A 138 -2.45 -20.33 1.15
N GLU A 139 -2.03 -19.88 2.32
CA GLU A 139 -2.68 -18.82 3.10
C GLU A 139 -2.46 -17.45 2.46
N GLY A 140 -3.41 -16.54 2.62
CA GLY A 140 -3.32 -15.17 2.15
C GLY A 140 -3.97 -14.89 0.80
N CYS A 141 -3.65 -13.74 0.23
CA CYS A 141 -4.31 -13.23 -0.97
C CYS A 141 -4.07 -14.15 -2.18
N SER A 142 -5.14 -14.71 -2.74
CA SER A 142 -5.08 -15.60 -3.91
C SER A 142 -4.52 -14.91 -5.15
N PHE A 143 -4.68 -13.58 -5.29
CA PHE A 143 -4.02 -12.81 -6.36
C PHE A 143 -2.51 -12.73 -6.20
N HIS A 144 -2.00 -12.73 -4.97
CA HIS A 144 -0.56 -12.76 -4.74
C HIS A 144 0.04 -14.10 -5.22
N HIS A 145 -0.60 -15.21 -4.84
CA HIS A 145 -0.22 -16.55 -5.32
C HIS A 145 -0.34 -16.67 -6.84
N LEU A 146 -1.41 -16.10 -7.42
CA LEU A 146 -1.62 -16.05 -8.86
C LEU A 146 -0.50 -15.30 -9.56
N ALA A 147 -0.16 -14.09 -9.12
CA ALA A 147 0.89 -13.29 -9.75
C ALA A 147 2.25 -14.02 -9.75
N ILE A 148 2.63 -14.64 -8.63
CA ILE A 148 3.85 -15.45 -8.53
C ILE A 148 3.81 -16.61 -9.54
N ARG A 149 2.69 -17.35 -9.59
CA ARG A 149 2.52 -18.49 -10.49
C ARG A 149 2.62 -18.10 -11.96
N GLU A 150 2.04 -16.96 -12.32
CA GLU A 150 1.98 -16.46 -13.70
C GLU A 150 3.25 -15.67 -14.09
N GLY A 151 4.16 -15.43 -13.13
CA GLY A 151 5.40 -14.67 -13.37
C GLY A 151 5.16 -13.19 -13.68
N VAL A 152 4.08 -12.62 -13.14
CA VAL A 152 3.71 -11.20 -13.33
C VAL A 152 3.78 -10.44 -12.01
N HIS A 153 3.83 -9.12 -12.08
CA HIS A 153 3.81 -8.28 -10.91
C HIS A 153 2.39 -8.17 -10.29
N PHE A 154 2.31 -7.93 -8.98
CA PHE A 154 1.03 -7.88 -8.27
C PHE A 154 0.09 -6.76 -8.72
N VAL A 155 0.66 -5.65 -9.24
CA VAL A 155 -0.05 -4.53 -9.88
C VAL A 155 -1.04 -5.01 -10.95
N GLU A 156 -0.67 -6.04 -11.70
CA GLU A 156 -1.53 -6.58 -12.76
C GLU A 156 -2.79 -7.22 -12.18
N THR A 157 -2.62 -7.99 -11.09
CA THR A 157 -3.62 -8.96 -10.61
C THR A 157 -4.53 -8.43 -9.52
N LYS A 158 -4.01 -7.59 -8.63
CA LYS A 158 -4.73 -7.11 -7.44
C LYS A 158 -5.61 -5.90 -7.77
N PRO A 159 -6.68 -5.64 -6.99
CA PRO A 159 -7.37 -4.35 -7.03
C PRO A 159 -6.40 -3.19 -6.78
N ASP A 160 -6.70 -2.00 -7.32
CA ASP A 160 -5.78 -0.86 -7.26
C ASP A 160 -5.35 -0.51 -5.84
N VAL A 161 -6.32 -0.37 -4.95
CA VAL A 161 -6.06 -0.07 -3.54
C VAL A 161 -5.18 -1.12 -2.85
N CYS A 162 -5.24 -2.39 -3.27
CA CYS A 162 -4.48 -3.47 -2.63
C CYS A 162 -3.02 -3.50 -3.04
N TRP A 163 -2.68 -3.20 -4.30
CA TRP A 163 -1.28 -3.15 -4.71
C TRP A 163 -0.65 -1.79 -4.39
N GLN A 164 -1.45 -0.73 -4.31
CA GLN A 164 -0.95 0.58 -3.90
C GLN A 164 -0.45 0.56 -2.46
N LEU A 165 -1.14 -0.13 -1.54
CA LEU A 165 -0.69 -0.24 -0.14
C LEU A 165 0.76 -0.75 -0.07
N PRO A 166 1.67 -0.01 0.61
CA PRO A 166 1.43 1.11 1.55
C PRO A 166 1.70 2.50 0.94
N LEU A 167 1.86 2.63 -0.37
CA LEU A 167 1.92 3.91 -1.06
C LEU A 167 0.51 4.51 -1.12
N ARG A 168 0.42 5.82 -0.89
CA ARG A 168 -0.82 6.58 -1.04
C ARG A 168 -0.66 7.61 -2.13
N GLN A 169 -1.58 7.59 -3.08
CA GLN A 169 -1.78 8.69 -4.01
C GLN A 169 -2.90 9.59 -3.51
N SER A 170 -2.68 10.89 -3.56
CA SER A 170 -3.75 11.87 -3.46
C SER A 170 -3.50 13.04 -4.39
N TYR A 171 -4.49 13.92 -4.51
CA TYR A 171 -4.46 15.03 -5.45
C TYR A 171 -4.71 16.33 -4.67
N GLU A 172 -3.83 17.29 -4.88
CA GLU A 172 -3.98 18.66 -4.42
C GLU A 172 -4.15 19.57 -5.65
N GLU A 173 -4.76 20.74 -5.46
CA GLU A 173 -4.83 21.79 -6.48
C GLU A 173 -4.02 22.99 -5.99
N LEU A 174 -3.09 23.47 -6.80
CA LEU A 174 -2.25 24.61 -6.49
C LEU A 174 -2.58 25.78 -7.42
N ASP A 175 -2.99 26.91 -6.83
CA ASP A 175 -3.15 28.19 -7.52
C ASP A 175 -1.80 28.93 -7.56
N ARG A 176 -1.31 29.23 -8.77
CA ARG A 176 -0.02 29.91 -8.96
C ARG A 176 -0.10 31.44 -8.85
N GLY A 177 -1.27 31.99 -8.54
CA GLY A 177 -1.50 33.43 -8.37
C GLY A 177 -1.65 34.22 -9.67
N ASP A 178 -1.53 33.56 -10.83
CA ASP A 178 -1.82 34.10 -12.16
C ASP A 178 -3.21 33.68 -12.68
N GLY A 179 -4.01 33.03 -11.83
CA GLY A 179 -5.31 32.47 -12.17
C GLY A 179 -5.24 31.07 -12.81
N ASN A 180 -4.04 30.53 -13.04
CA ASN A 180 -3.86 29.15 -13.48
C ASN A 180 -3.77 28.22 -12.27
N LYS A 181 -4.61 27.18 -12.29
CA LYS A 181 -4.58 26.07 -11.34
C LYS A 181 -3.84 24.91 -11.96
N ILE A 182 -2.94 24.32 -11.20
CA ILE A 182 -2.20 23.13 -11.60
C ILE A 182 -2.57 21.96 -10.68
N SER A 183 -2.59 20.76 -11.26
CA SER A 183 -2.80 19.52 -10.50
C SER A 183 -1.49 19.14 -9.82
N VAL A 184 -1.56 18.78 -8.54
CA VAL A 184 -0.42 18.27 -7.78
C VAL A 184 -0.73 16.84 -7.36
N ASN A 185 -0.05 15.89 -8.01
CA ASN A 185 -0.11 14.50 -7.67
C ASN A 185 0.81 14.22 -6.47
N VAL A 186 0.25 13.74 -5.37
CA VAL A 186 0.96 13.52 -4.11
C VAL A 186 1.20 12.03 -3.92
N ILE A 187 2.46 11.64 -3.76
CA ILE A 187 2.88 10.28 -3.37
C ILE A 187 3.38 10.33 -1.94
N GLY A 188 2.70 9.63 -1.04
CA GLY A 188 3.03 9.59 0.38
C GLY A 188 2.83 8.22 1.01
N GLU A 189 2.95 8.20 2.33
CA GLU A 189 2.63 7.04 3.16
C GLU A 189 1.10 6.85 3.23
N PHE A 190 0.64 5.62 2.98
CA PHE A 190 -0.72 5.22 3.33
C PHE A 190 -0.74 4.85 4.79
N ASP A 191 -0.83 5.84 5.68
CA ASP A 191 -1.01 5.63 7.12
C ASP A 191 -2.49 5.43 7.51
N ARG A 192 -2.77 5.34 8.82
CA ARG A 192 -4.12 5.15 9.36
C ARG A 192 -5.16 6.16 8.83
N ARG A 193 -4.77 7.40 8.55
CA ARG A 193 -5.68 8.43 8.00
C ARG A 193 -6.18 8.07 6.59
N GLY A 194 -5.43 7.26 5.85
CA GLY A 194 -5.86 6.74 4.55
C GLY A 194 -7.07 5.80 4.63
N TRP A 195 -7.39 5.27 5.82
CA TRP A 195 -8.55 4.41 6.07
C TRP A 195 -9.82 5.20 6.47
N GLY A 196 -9.77 6.54 6.43
CA GLY A 196 -10.88 7.38 6.91
C GLY A 196 -11.11 7.21 8.41
N GLU A 197 -12.38 7.30 8.83
CA GLU A 197 -12.77 7.16 10.25
C GLU A 197 -12.39 5.78 10.83
N GLY A 198 -12.39 4.72 10.00
CA GLY A 198 -12.02 3.37 10.41
C GLY A 198 -10.52 3.18 10.74
N GLY A 199 -9.66 4.16 10.42
CA GLY A 199 -8.24 4.09 10.70
C GLY A 199 -7.86 4.09 12.19
N GLU A 200 -8.68 4.74 13.03
CA GLU A 200 -8.49 4.76 14.49
C GLU A 200 -8.81 3.40 15.12
N GLU A 201 -9.65 2.61 14.46
CA GLU A 201 -10.13 1.32 14.96
C GLU A 201 -9.11 0.20 14.78
N LEU A 202 -8.15 0.34 13.86
CA LEU A 202 -7.19 -0.72 13.54
C LEU A 202 -6.33 -1.06 14.78
N ASP A 203 -6.19 -2.35 15.07
CA ASP A 203 -5.35 -2.89 16.14
C ASP A 203 -3.87 -2.93 15.75
N TRP A 204 -3.57 -2.89 14.46
CA TRP A 204 -2.19 -2.90 13.97
C TRP A 204 -2.14 -2.37 12.55
N TYR A 205 -1.08 -1.63 12.22
CA TYR A 205 -0.88 -1.19 10.85
C TYR A 205 0.59 -1.06 10.47
N CYS A 206 0.96 -1.65 9.32
CA CYS A 206 2.36 -1.89 8.96
C CYS A 206 3.18 -0.65 8.61
N SER A 207 2.58 0.43 8.09
CA SER A 207 3.36 1.59 7.60
C SER A 207 4.06 2.35 8.73
N GLY A 208 3.40 2.45 9.89
CA GLY A 208 3.96 3.09 11.08
C GLY A 208 4.69 2.12 12.00
N ASN A 209 4.76 0.83 11.66
CA ASN A 209 5.25 -0.19 12.58
C ASN A 209 6.71 -0.60 12.30
N PRO A 210 7.63 -0.47 13.27
CA PRO A 210 9.02 -0.89 13.14
C PRO A 210 9.22 -2.34 12.67
N ASP A 211 8.28 -3.24 12.97
CA ASP A 211 8.33 -4.65 12.55
C ASP A 211 8.40 -4.79 11.01
N ALA A 212 7.82 -3.85 10.26
CA ALA A 212 7.85 -3.85 8.79
C ALA A 212 9.03 -3.04 8.20
N HIS A 213 9.80 -2.33 9.02
CA HIS A 213 10.91 -1.46 8.59
C HIS A 213 12.26 -2.19 8.55
N ILE A 214 12.28 -3.35 7.87
CA ILE A 214 13.40 -4.29 7.91
C ILE A 214 14.13 -4.48 6.56
N ALA A 215 13.70 -3.79 5.50
CA ALA A 215 14.28 -3.91 4.17
C ALA A 215 15.75 -3.50 4.15
N SER A 216 16.54 -4.19 3.32
CA SER A 216 17.93 -3.82 3.04
C SER A 216 18.06 -2.67 2.04
N GLU A 217 17.03 -2.46 1.21
CA GLU A 217 16.94 -1.39 0.24
C GLU A 217 15.75 -0.48 0.57
N PRO A 218 15.85 0.82 0.28
CA PRO A 218 14.77 1.77 0.53
C PRO A 218 13.53 1.53 -0.35
N LEU A 219 12.38 2.00 0.13
CA LEU A 219 11.07 1.77 -0.48
C LEU A 219 10.98 2.16 -1.97
N TYR A 220 11.59 3.27 -2.39
CA TYR A 220 11.55 3.69 -3.80
C TYR A 220 12.20 2.69 -4.77
N ILE A 221 13.08 1.82 -4.27
CA ILE A 221 13.68 0.74 -5.04
C ILE A 221 12.77 -0.48 -5.00
N THR A 222 12.34 -0.91 -3.81
CA THR A 222 11.57 -2.15 -3.64
C THR A 222 10.18 -2.06 -4.26
N ASN A 223 9.59 -0.85 -4.31
CA ASN A 223 8.27 -0.58 -4.88
C ASN A 223 8.36 0.17 -6.23
N LYS A 224 9.43 -0.05 -6.99
CA LYS A 224 9.65 0.57 -8.31
C LYS A 224 8.44 0.36 -9.25
N THR A 225 7.90 -0.86 -9.32
CA THR A 225 6.83 -1.18 -10.25
C THR A 225 5.52 -0.47 -9.89
N GLU A 226 5.18 -0.41 -8.61
CA GLU A 226 4.02 0.33 -8.10
C GLU A 226 4.17 1.84 -8.36
N LEU A 227 5.35 2.42 -8.09
CA LEU A 227 5.59 3.84 -8.32
C LEU A 227 5.50 4.21 -9.79
N ILE A 228 6.06 3.39 -10.69
CA ILE A 228 5.91 3.60 -12.14
C ILE A 228 4.44 3.55 -12.56
N ALA A 229 3.66 2.61 -11.99
CA ALA A 229 2.24 2.48 -12.30
C ALA A 229 1.39 3.65 -11.78
N MET A 230 1.74 4.24 -10.64
CA MET A 230 1.05 5.41 -10.06
C MET A 230 1.44 6.74 -10.73
N MET A 231 2.66 6.81 -11.25
CA MET A 231 3.25 8.01 -11.83
C MET A 231 3.38 7.87 -13.35
N ASN A 232 4.60 7.67 -13.82
CA ASN A 232 5.01 7.18 -15.11
C ASN A 232 6.51 6.86 -15.01
N GLU A 233 7.07 6.18 -16.02
CA GLU A 233 8.48 5.78 -16.00
C GLU A 233 9.44 6.98 -15.86
N LYS A 234 9.19 8.08 -16.58
CA LYS A 234 10.07 9.27 -16.55
C LYS A 234 9.99 10.01 -15.23
N ALA A 235 8.80 10.14 -14.65
CA ALA A 235 8.62 10.75 -13.34
C ALA A 235 9.27 9.91 -12.23
N TYR A 236 9.19 8.57 -12.33
CA TYR A 236 9.90 7.68 -11.43
C TYR A 236 11.42 7.83 -11.53
N GLU A 237 11.99 7.95 -12.74
CA GLU A 237 13.43 8.16 -12.91
C GLU A 237 13.93 9.44 -12.21
N VAL A 238 13.17 10.53 -12.32
CA VAL A 238 13.48 11.79 -11.60
C VAL A 238 13.40 11.59 -10.09
N LEU A 239 12.34 10.95 -9.60
CA LEU A 239 12.18 10.66 -8.17
C LEU A 239 13.31 9.77 -7.64
N ALA A 240 13.67 8.73 -8.38
CA ALA A 240 14.72 7.79 -8.02
C ALA A 240 16.08 8.47 -7.94
N ASP A 241 16.45 9.33 -8.90
CA ASP A 241 17.70 10.10 -8.85
C ASP A 241 17.77 11.01 -7.61
N ILE A 242 16.67 11.70 -7.28
CA ILE A 242 16.59 12.52 -6.07
C ILE A 242 16.78 11.66 -4.80
N CYS A 243 16.15 10.48 -4.76
CA CYS A 243 16.28 9.56 -3.64
C CYS A 243 17.70 8.96 -3.54
N ASP A 244 18.30 8.56 -4.66
CA ASP A 244 19.68 8.05 -4.73
C ASP A 244 20.68 9.09 -4.18
N GLN A 245 20.56 10.35 -4.62
CA GLN A 245 21.39 11.44 -4.11
C GLN A 245 21.20 11.66 -2.60
N ARG A 246 19.96 11.60 -2.12
CA ARG A 246 19.64 11.67 -0.69
C ARG A 246 20.29 10.51 0.09
N MET A 247 20.14 9.27 -0.37
CA MET A 247 20.69 8.08 0.28
C MET A 247 22.23 8.08 0.30
N ALA A 248 22.85 8.51 -0.80
CA ALA A 248 24.30 8.68 -0.90
C ALA A 248 24.81 9.75 0.09
N ALA A 249 24.12 10.90 0.17
CA ALA A 249 24.46 11.97 1.10
C ALA A 249 24.30 11.52 2.56
N GLN A 250 23.19 10.85 2.90
CA GLN A 250 22.97 10.27 4.24
C GLN A 250 24.09 9.30 4.63
N SER A 251 24.47 8.39 3.73
CA SER A 251 25.52 7.40 3.97
C SER A 251 26.90 8.02 4.15
N ALA A 252 27.17 9.16 3.49
CA ALA A 252 28.43 9.89 3.60
C ALA A 252 28.56 10.72 4.89
N LEU A 253 27.46 10.94 5.63
CA LEU A 253 27.50 11.70 6.88
C LEU A 253 28.29 10.96 7.96
N LYS A 254 29.49 11.48 8.28
CA LYS A 254 30.35 10.98 9.36
C LYS A 254 29.77 11.21 10.76
N SER A 255 28.90 12.20 10.91
CA SER A 255 28.22 12.54 12.17
C SER A 255 26.75 12.18 12.07
N ARG A 256 26.30 11.22 12.88
CA ARG A 256 24.89 10.81 12.99
C ARG A 256 23.98 11.85 13.65
N ASN A 257 24.52 13.00 14.06
CA ASN A 257 23.82 13.97 14.92
C ASN A 257 23.37 15.26 14.21
N LEU A 258 23.51 15.36 12.89
CA LEU A 258 22.98 16.51 12.15
C LEU A 258 21.58 16.18 11.62
N PRO A 259 20.53 16.92 11.99
CA PRO A 259 19.16 16.69 11.52
C PRO A 259 18.96 17.25 10.10
N LEU A 260 19.84 16.88 9.17
CA LEU A 260 19.77 17.33 7.77
C LEU A 260 18.72 16.59 6.96
N PHE A 261 18.43 15.36 7.38
CA PHE A 261 17.47 14.50 6.71
C PHE A 261 16.49 13.99 7.75
N ILE A 262 15.21 14.17 7.48
CA ILE A 262 14.18 13.51 8.26
C ILE A 262 14.17 12.02 7.86
N VAL A 263 14.42 11.15 8.84
CA VAL A 263 14.31 9.70 8.67
C VAL A 263 13.00 9.23 9.28
N HIS A 264 12.32 8.31 8.61
CA HIS A 264 11.06 7.76 9.10
C HIS A 264 11.21 7.21 10.53
N PRO A 265 10.36 7.62 11.50
CA PRO A 265 10.53 7.20 12.89
C PRO A 265 10.47 5.68 13.07
N ALA A 266 9.65 4.97 12.29
CA ALA A 266 9.59 3.50 12.38
C ALA A 266 10.89 2.82 11.88
N THR A 267 11.57 3.43 10.90
CA THR A 267 12.92 2.98 10.46
C THR A 267 13.94 3.18 11.58
N LEU A 268 13.93 4.37 12.22
CA LEU A 268 14.84 4.66 13.33
C LEU A 268 14.63 3.71 14.51
N GLU A 269 13.37 3.41 14.83
CA GLU A 269 13.02 2.50 15.90
C GLU A 269 13.41 1.05 15.57
N ALA A 270 13.18 0.60 14.33
CA ALA A 270 13.64 -0.73 13.89
C ALA A 270 15.16 -0.88 14.01
N ASP A 271 15.92 0.15 13.63
CA ASP A 271 17.38 0.17 13.77
C ASP A 271 17.86 0.27 15.23
N ARG A 272 17.05 0.83 16.12
CA ARG A 272 17.30 0.83 17.56
C ARG A 272 17.09 -0.56 18.15
N LEU A 273 16.03 -1.27 17.74
CA LEU A 273 15.69 -2.61 18.23
C LEU A 273 16.68 -3.70 17.78
N LYS A 274 17.43 -3.46 16.69
CA LYS A 274 18.51 -4.36 16.21
C LYS A 274 19.81 -4.27 17.03
N LYS A 275 19.98 -3.26 17.88
CA LYS A 275 21.21 -2.99 18.66
C LYS A 275 21.09 -3.50 20.09
#